data_AF-A0A452I4N7-F1
#
_entry.id   AF-A0A452I4N7-F1
#
_cell.length_a   1.000
_cell.length_b   1.000
_cell.length_c   1.000
_cell.angle_alpha   90.00
_cell.angle_beta   90.00
_cell.angle_gamma   90.00
#
_symmetry.space_group_name_H-M   'P 1'
#
loop_
_entity.id
_entity.type
_entity.pdbx_description
1 polymer ?
#
loop_
_entity_poly.entity_id
_entity_poly.type
_entity_poly.pdbx_seq_one_letter_code
_entity_poly.pdbx_strand_id
1 'polypeptide(L)'
;PLLRVPRSLGPLSEENFLCLAEAGVQSPEFTALCAQLVAELRALCPLEEDVSPTSGPEDAETFQIELSGLLQELHCPYTALTTGDVTARLGSAHSCLQLLYFLSSELQAARLLSWKRPPSPRQGAGANAARRELRLISQALGRPEPAPTCPIPQLLEDIKSKVAEALSALPAGHQEMAPLLRAPLTARQWEALEGIRQALCAEYECRKRMMMTRFSVTLQSFHWSERAKAQSAALLAAVSPLRQAESVASGVTLARLLAAREDASRIVSTSSGRCRHRTSCAINKVLMGGVPDRGGRPKEIEPPMPTWEKRREGGRGQQRWGRRGKKKK
;
A
#
# COMPACT_ATOMS: atom_id res chain seq x y z
N PRO A 1 -15.56 -0.75 -4.73
CA PRO A 1 -14.41 -0.86 -5.67
C PRO A 1 -14.65 -2.00 -6.65
N LEU A 2 -15.34 -1.70 -7.76
CA LEU A 2 -15.76 -2.69 -8.74
C LEU A 2 -14.56 -3.20 -9.54
N LEU A 3 -14.43 -4.52 -9.59
CA LEU A 3 -13.43 -5.26 -10.35
C LEU A 3 -13.61 -4.98 -11.84
N ARG A 4 -12.61 -4.38 -12.50
CA ARG A 4 -12.49 -4.44 -13.97
C ARG A 4 -11.65 -5.66 -14.32
N VAL A 5 -12.34 -6.66 -14.87
CA VAL A 5 -11.84 -7.89 -15.50
C VAL A 5 -12.22 -7.80 -17.00
N PRO A 6 -11.55 -8.51 -17.94
CA PRO A 6 -11.68 -8.34 -19.38
C PRO A 6 -13.09 -8.54 -19.93
N ARG A 7 -13.29 -8.01 -21.14
CA ARG A 7 -14.54 -7.72 -21.86
C ARG A 7 -15.53 -8.87 -22.08
N SER A 8 -15.30 -10.10 -21.58
CA SER A 8 -16.20 -11.24 -21.80
C SER A 8 -17.19 -11.52 -20.67
N LEU A 9 -16.95 -10.99 -19.47
CA LEU A 9 -17.90 -11.04 -18.35
C LEU A 9 -18.17 -9.62 -17.90
N GLY A 10 -19.46 -9.26 -17.80
CA GLY A 10 -19.91 -7.93 -17.38
C GLY A 10 -19.35 -7.51 -16.02
N PRO A 11 -19.65 -6.28 -15.56
CA PRO A 11 -19.17 -5.80 -14.26
C PRO A 11 -19.56 -6.80 -13.16
N LEU A 12 -18.56 -7.44 -12.56
CA LEU A 12 -18.75 -8.42 -11.49
C LEU A 12 -19.27 -7.68 -10.25
N SER A 13 -20.59 -7.67 -10.08
CA SER A 13 -21.26 -7.21 -8.86
C SER A 13 -21.00 -8.20 -7.73
N GLU A 14 -21.05 -7.73 -6.47
CA GLU A 14 -20.99 -8.58 -5.28
C GLU A 14 -22.10 -9.65 -5.30
N GLU A 15 -23.25 -9.31 -5.89
CA GLU A 15 -24.38 -10.21 -6.13
C GLU A 15 -24.05 -11.34 -7.12
N ASN A 16 -23.21 -11.08 -8.13
CA ASN A 16 -22.79 -12.11 -9.08
C ASN A 16 -21.82 -13.12 -8.43
N PHE A 17 -20.95 -12.66 -7.53
CA PHE A 17 -20.06 -13.54 -6.77
C PHE A 17 -20.84 -14.47 -5.85
N LEU A 18 -21.88 -13.95 -5.20
CA LEU A 18 -22.78 -14.75 -4.36
C LEU A 18 -23.50 -15.82 -5.19
N CYS A 19 -24.11 -15.44 -6.32
CA CYS A 19 -24.82 -16.35 -7.20
C CYS A 19 -23.91 -17.48 -7.74
N LEU A 20 -22.69 -17.13 -8.21
CA LEU A 20 -21.73 -18.11 -8.69
C LEU A 20 -21.20 -19.02 -7.57
N ALA A 21 -21.01 -18.48 -6.37
CA ALA A 21 -20.57 -19.26 -5.22
C ALA A 21 -21.64 -20.24 -4.73
N GLU A 22 -22.93 -19.87 -4.82
CA GLU A 22 -24.05 -20.77 -4.53
C GLU A 22 -24.14 -21.92 -5.54
N ALA A 23 -23.84 -21.65 -6.81
CA ALA A 23 -23.78 -22.68 -7.85
C ALA A 23 -22.60 -23.66 -7.66
N GLY A 24 -21.50 -23.18 -7.08
CA GLY A 24 -20.38 -24.00 -6.62
C GLY A 24 -19.59 -24.70 -7.73
N VAL A 25 -18.79 -25.69 -7.35
CA VAL A 25 -17.79 -26.33 -8.23
C VAL A 25 -18.39 -27.17 -9.37
N GLN A 26 -19.66 -27.55 -9.26
CA GLN A 26 -20.38 -28.28 -10.31
C GLN A 26 -20.81 -27.36 -11.45
N SER A 27 -20.80 -26.04 -11.24
CA SER A 27 -21.13 -25.05 -12.27
C SER A 27 -19.92 -24.74 -13.15
N PRO A 28 -20.03 -24.90 -14.48
CA PRO A 28 -18.96 -24.53 -15.40
C PRO A 28 -18.68 -23.02 -15.40
N GLU A 29 -19.66 -22.20 -15.03
CA GLU A 29 -19.49 -20.74 -14.93
C GLU A 29 -18.58 -20.35 -13.76
N PHE A 30 -18.71 -21.05 -12.63
CA PHE A 30 -17.87 -20.84 -11.45
C PHE A 30 -16.42 -21.25 -11.72
N THR A 31 -16.22 -22.44 -12.29
CA THR A 31 -14.87 -22.96 -12.59
C THR A 31 -14.20 -22.15 -13.71
N ALA A 32 -14.95 -21.68 -14.71
CA ALA A 32 -14.44 -20.79 -15.74
C ALA A 32 -13.98 -19.43 -15.17
N LEU A 33 -14.71 -18.84 -14.23
CA LEU A 33 -14.28 -17.61 -13.57
C LEU A 33 -12.98 -17.83 -12.78
N CYS A 34 -12.88 -18.94 -12.04
CA CYS A 34 -11.67 -19.29 -11.31
C CYS A 34 -10.48 -19.44 -12.28
N ALA A 35 -10.63 -20.22 -13.35
CA ALA A 35 -9.59 -20.42 -14.36
C ALA A 35 -9.15 -19.10 -15.01
N GLN A 36 -10.08 -18.18 -15.28
CA GLN A 36 -9.74 -16.85 -15.80
C GLN A 36 -8.95 -16.00 -14.81
N LEU A 37 -9.34 -15.97 -13.53
CA LEU A 37 -8.59 -15.25 -12.50
C LEU A 37 -7.17 -15.80 -12.36
N VAL A 38 -7.01 -17.12 -12.44
CA VAL A 38 -5.71 -17.81 -12.38
C VAL A 38 -4.86 -17.51 -13.62
N ALA A 39 -5.44 -17.57 -14.83
CA ALA A 39 -4.74 -17.24 -16.06
C ALA A 39 -4.19 -15.79 -16.05
N GLU A 40 -4.97 -14.85 -15.52
CA GLU A 40 -4.49 -13.48 -15.33
C GLU A 40 -3.42 -13.34 -14.25
N LEU A 41 -3.54 -14.10 -13.17
CA LEU A 41 -2.53 -14.12 -12.11
C LEU A 41 -1.20 -14.66 -12.66
N ARG A 42 -1.24 -15.73 -13.47
CA ARG A 42 -0.09 -16.31 -14.20
C ARG A 42 0.57 -15.31 -15.16
N ALA A 43 -0.20 -14.41 -15.76
CA ALA A 43 0.37 -13.36 -16.61
C ALA A 43 1.21 -12.33 -15.82
N LEU A 44 1.01 -12.22 -14.51
CA LEU A 44 1.67 -11.25 -13.63
C LEU A 44 2.69 -11.90 -12.69
N CYS A 45 2.50 -13.16 -12.34
CA CYS A 45 3.31 -13.94 -11.42
C CYS A 45 3.73 -15.27 -12.07
N PRO A 46 4.99 -15.71 -11.91
CA PRO A 46 5.45 -16.99 -12.45
C PRO A 46 4.92 -18.14 -11.58
N LEU A 47 3.65 -18.51 -11.78
CA LEU A 47 3.06 -19.67 -11.12
C LEU A 47 3.32 -20.94 -11.93
N GLU A 48 3.60 -22.03 -11.24
CA GLU A 48 3.78 -23.35 -11.83
C GLU A 48 2.42 -24.01 -12.07
N GLU A 49 1.52 -23.94 -11.08
CA GLU A 49 0.21 -24.58 -11.10
C GLU A 49 -0.84 -23.78 -11.90
N ASP A 50 -1.71 -24.49 -12.62
CA ASP A 50 -2.78 -23.91 -13.43
C ASP A 50 -4.09 -24.64 -13.16
N VAL A 51 -5.21 -24.03 -13.55
CA VAL A 51 -6.54 -24.59 -13.33
C VAL A 51 -7.34 -24.53 -14.62
N SER A 52 -7.85 -25.68 -15.05
CA SER A 52 -8.63 -25.82 -16.28
C SER A 52 -10.12 -25.62 -16.01
N PRO A 53 -10.87 -24.91 -16.88
CA PRO A 53 -12.33 -24.81 -16.74
C PRO A 53 -12.98 -26.18 -16.94
N THR A 54 -14.05 -26.47 -16.18
CA THR A 54 -14.78 -27.74 -16.29
C THR A 54 -15.85 -27.67 -17.39
N SER A 55 -16.09 -28.79 -18.09
CA SER A 55 -17.18 -28.88 -19.08
C SER A 55 -18.49 -29.40 -18.45
N GLY A 56 -18.41 -29.95 -17.24
CA GLY A 56 -19.55 -30.45 -16.47
C GLY A 56 -19.14 -30.94 -15.07
N PRO A 57 -20.07 -31.54 -14.31
CA PRO A 57 -19.83 -31.98 -12.94
C PRO A 57 -18.84 -33.16 -12.83
N GLU A 58 -18.62 -33.91 -13.91
CA GLU A 58 -17.66 -35.03 -13.96
C GLU A 58 -16.21 -34.57 -13.78
N ASP A 59 -15.88 -33.35 -14.21
CA ASP A 59 -14.53 -32.78 -14.11
C ASP A 59 -14.27 -32.04 -12.78
N ALA A 60 -15.28 -31.99 -11.91
CA ALA A 60 -15.27 -31.24 -10.66
C ALA A 60 -14.18 -31.70 -9.69
N GLU A 61 -13.91 -33.01 -9.64
CA GLU A 61 -12.86 -33.57 -8.77
C GLU A 61 -11.47 -33.18 -9.26
N THR A 62 -11.23 -33.30 -10.57
CA THR A 62 -9.97 -32.90 -11.22
C THR A 62 -9.68 -31.41 -10.98
N PHE A 63 -10.67 -30.55 -11.19
CA PHE A 63 -10.57 -29.12 -10.91
C PHE A 63 -10.17 -28.83 -9.46
N GLN A 64 -10.77 -29.54 -8.49
CA GLN A 64 -10.47 -29.35 -7.08
C GLN A 64 -9.03 -29.79 -6.71
N ILE A 65 -8.49 -30.80 -7.40
CA ILE A 65 -7.11 -31.24 -7.23
C ILE A 65 -6.14 -30.21 -7.78
N GLU A 66 -6.33 -29.75 -9.02
CA GLU A 66 -5.54 -28.68 -9.65
C GLU A 66 -5.54 -27.41 -8.78
N LEU A 67 -6.72 -27.01 -8.34
CA LEU A 67 -6.89 -25.85 -7.47
C LEU A 67 -6.17 -26.03 -6.13
N SER A 68 -6.15 -27.24 -5.56
CA SER A 68 -5.43 -27.49 -4.30
C SER A 68 -3.92 -27.29 -4.45
N GLY A 69 -3.34 -27.65 -5.60
CA GLY A 69 -1.93 -27.36 -5.91
C GLY A 69 -1.68 -25.86 -5.96
N LEU A 70 -2.50 -25.14 -6.73
CA LEU A 70 -2.42 -23.69 -6.84
C LEU A 70 -2.56 -22.98 -5.48
N LEU A 71 -3.52 -23.38 -4.64
CA LEU A 71 -3.73 -22.77 -3.34
C LEU A 71 -2.55 -23.00 -2.38
N GLN A 72 -1.82 -24.11 -2.52
CA GLN A 72 -0.59 -24.36 -1.78
C GLN A 72 0.55 -23.46 -2.26
N GLU A 73 0.71 -23.31 -3.58
CA GLU A 73 1.70 -22.42 -4.21
C GLU A 73 1.45 -20.95 -3.82
N LEU A 74 0.19 -20.51 -3.83
CA LEU A 74 -0.22 -19.16 -3.42
C LEU A 74 -0.21 -18.97 -1.89
N HIS A 75 0.14 -19.99 -1.11
CA HIS A 75 0.14 -19.97 0.35
C HIS A 75 -1.20 -19.47 0.95
N CYS A 76 -2.32 -20.00 0.45
CA CYS A 76 -3.65 -19.60 0.87
C CYS A 76 -3.84 -19.72 2.40
N PRO A 77 -4.19 -18.64 3.11
CA PRO A 77 -4.28 -18.63 4.57
C PRO A 77 -5.57 -19.26 5.09
N TYR A 78 -6.54 -19.54 4.22
CA TYR A 78 -7.83 -20.09 4.62
C TYR A 78 -7.74 -21.61 4.79
N THR A 79 -7.72 -22.05 6.05
CA THR A 79 -7.65 -23.48 6.39
C THR A 79 -8.82 -24.28 5.81
N ALA A 80 -10.00 -23.67 5.68
CA ALA A 80 -11.17 -24.28 5.05
C ALA A 80 -10.94 -24.69 3.57
N LEU A 81 -9.98 -24.05 2.89
CA LEU A 81 -9.63 -24.32 1.49
C LEU A 81 -8.36 -25.18 1.33
N THR A 82 -7.57 -25.35 2.39
CA THR A 82 -6.26 -26.03 2.32
C THR A 82 -6.15 -27.29 3.16
N THR A 83 -7.09 -27.53 4.09
CA THR A 83 -7.07 -28.67 5.01
C THR A 83 -8.29 -29.58 4.81
N GLY A 84 -8.17 -30.85 5.20
CA GLY A 84 -9.22 -31.85 5.02
C GLY A 84 -9.23 -32.47 3.61
N ASP A 85 -10.32 -33.16 3.28
CA ASP A 85 -10.47 -33.85 1.99
C ASP A 85 -10.60 -32.86 0.82
N VAL A 86 -9.85 -33.10 -0.26
CA VAL A 86 -9.67 -32.14 -1.37
C VAL A 86 -11.00 -31.84 -2.06
N THR A 87 -11.81 -32.87 -2.30
CA THR A 87 -13.08 -32.77 -3.05
C THR A 87 -14.25 -32.24 -2.21
N ALA A 88 -14.07 -32.13 -0.88
CA ALA A 88 -15.10 -31.64 0.04
C ALA A 88 -14.94 -30.16 0.42
N ARG A 89 -13.76 -29.55 0.19
CA ARG A 89 -13.43 -28.18 0.62
C ARG A 89 -14.33 -27.11 0.01
N LEU A 90 -14.73 -27.30 -1.25
CA LEU A 90 -15.63 -26.40 -1.98
C LEU A 90 -17.10 -26.85 -1.94
N GLY A 91 -17.47 -27.71 -0.99
CA GLY A 91 -18.84 -28.19 -0.82
C GLY A 91 -19.81 -27.15 -0.25
N SER A 92 -19.34 -25.97 0.18
CA SER A 92 -20.18 -24.91 0.73
C SER A 92 -20.09 -23.63 -0.10
N ALA A 93 -21.22 -22.93 -0.26
CA ALA A 93 -21.26 -21.64 -0.92
C ALA A 93 -20.32 -20.62 -0.26
N HIS A 94 -20.13 -20.72 1.06
CA HIS A 94 -19.19 -19.86 1.79
C HIS A 94 -17.74 -20.12 1.35
N SER A 95 -17.31 -21.38 1.26
CA SER A 95 -15.97 -21.74 0.80
C SER A 95 -15.73 -21.28 -0.64
N CYS A 96 -16.71 -21.48 -1.53
CA CYS A 96 -16.66 -21.02 -2.92
C CYS A 96 -16.50 -19.49 -3.01
N LEU A 97 -17.23 -18.75 -2.18
CA LEU A 97 -17.12 -17.30 -2.12
C LEU A 97 -15.77 -16.85 -1.55
N GLN A 98 -15.28 -17.52 -0.50
CA GLN A 98 -13.96 -17.25 0.07
C GLN A 98 -12.85 -17.46 -0.96
N LEU A 99 -12.96 -18.51 -1.80
CA LEU A 99 -12.03 -18.75 -2.90
C LEU A 99 -12.04 -17.60 -3.91
N LEU A 100 -13.21 -17.19 -4.38
CA LEU A 100 -13.33 -16.10 -5.37
C LEU A 100 -12.76 -14.79 -4.82
N TYR A 101 -13.01 -14.48 -3.55
CA TYR A 101 -12.42 -13.31 -2.90
C TYR A 101 -10.90 -13.42 -2.78
N PHE A 102 -10.39 -14.59 -2.39
CA PHE A 102 -8.96 -14.84 -2.28
C PHE A 102 -8.25 -14.60 -3.61
N LEU A 103 -8.67 -15.31 -4.67
CA LEU A 103 -8.06 -15.19 -6.01
C LEU A 103 -8.17 -13.75 -6.55
N SER A 104 -9.31 -13.09 -6.35
CA SER A 104 -9.49 -11.69 -6.74
C SER A 104 -8.53 -10.76 -6.00
N SER A 105 -8.33 -10.99 -4.70
CA SER A 105 -7.43 -10.17 -3.87
C SER A 105 -5.96 -10.38 -4.24
N GLU A 106 -5.55 -11.61 -4.55
CA GLU A 106 -4.20 -11.93 -5.02
C GLU A 106 -3.93 -11.31 -6.40
N LEU A 107 -4.90 -11.37 -7.31
CA LEU A 107 -4.81 -10.71 -8.61
C LEU A 107 -4.67 -9.18 -8.45
N GLN A 108 -5.44 -8.57 -7.55
CA GLN A 108 -5.30 -7.16 -7.23
C GLN A 108 -3.91 -6.83 -6.65
N ALA A 109 -3.41 -7.66 -5.73
CA ALA A 109 -2.09 -7.50 -5.15
C ALA A 109 -0.98 -7.61 -6.22
N ALA A 110 -1.05 -8.63 -7.09
CA ALA A 110 -0.13 -8.83 -8.21
C ALA A 110 -0.13 -7.63 -9.17
N ARG A 111 -1.31 -7.09 -9.52
CA ARG A 111 -1.44 -5.87 -10.34
C ARG A 111 -0.82 -4.64 -9.65
N LEU A 112 -1.03 -4.47 -8.35
CA LEU A 112 -0.43 -3.37 -7.60
C LEU A 112 1.10 -3.49 -7.51
N LEU A 113 1.62 -4.71 -7.34
CA LEU A 113 3.05 -4.97 -7.29
C LEU A 113 3.71 -4.76 -8.67
N SER A 114 3.06 -5.17 -9.76
CA SER A 114 3.54 -4.92 -11.11
C SER A 114 3.60 -3.42 -11.43
N TRP A 115 2.63 -2.63 -10.95
CA TRP A 115 2.64 -1.17 -11.07
C TRP A 115 3.69 -0.48 -10.20
N LYS A 116 4.04 -1.06 -9.05
CA LYS A 116 5.09 -0.53 -8.15
C LYS A 116 6.50 -0.89 -8.60
N ARG A 117 6.66 -1.91 -9.44
CA ARG A 117 7.96 -2.22 -10.06
C ARG A 117 8.32 -1.02 -10.94
N PRO A 118 9.39 -0.26 -10.62
CA PRO A 118 9.87 0.73 -11.55
C PRO A 118 10.19 -0.01 -12.86
N PRO A 119 9.82 0.53 -14.04
CA PRO A 119 10.34 -0.01 -15.28
C PRO A 119 11.86 -0.07 -15.09
N SER A 120 12.44 -1.24 -15.38
CA SER A 120 13.89 -1.40 -15.29
C SER A 120 14.55 -0.20 -15.97
N PRO A 121 15.60 0.40 -15.39
CA PRO A 121 16.29 1.51 -16.03
C PRO A 121 17.00 0.93 -17.27
N ARG A 122 16.27 0.81 -18.38
CA ARG A 122 16.85 0.72 -19.70
C ARG A 122 17.48 2.07 -19.94
N GLN A 123 18.77 2.16 -19.61
CA GLN A 123 19.63 3.27 -19.97
C GLN A 123 19.47 3.49 -21.48
N GLY A 124 19.05 4.71 -21.84
CA GLY A 124 18.91 5.16 -23.21
C GLY A 124 17.49 5.08 -23.76
N ALA A 125 16.75 6.19 -23.65
CA ALA A 125 15.96 6.72 -24.76
C ALA A 125 15.30 8.04 -24.35
N GLY A 126 15.60 9.11 -25.10
CA GLY A 126 14.79 10.34 -25.13
C GLY A 126 13.37 10.07 -25.66
N ALA A 127 12.81 10.99 -26.45
CA ALA A 127 11.42 11.03 -26.95
C ALA A 127 10.71 9.68 -27.30
N ASN A 128 11.45 8.63 -27.64
CA ASN A 128 10.94 7.26 -27.84
C ASN A 128 10.33 6.60 -26.58
N ALA A 129 10.77 6.97 -25.37
CA ALA A 129 10.19 6.43 -24.13
C ALA A 129 8.75 6.92 -23.92
N ALA A 130 8.52 8.24 -24.04
CA ALA A 130 7.20 8.84 -23.93
C ALA A 130 6.23 8.28 -25.00
N ARG A 131 6.72 8.07 -26.22
CA ARG A 131 5.89 7.51 -27.30
C ARG A 131 5.49 6.07 -27.05
N ARG A 132 6.37 5.26 -26.42
CA ARG A 132 6.05 3.90 -25.99
C ARG A 132 4.99 3.89 -24.89
N GLU A 133 5.12 4.76 -23.89
CA GLU A 133 4.09 4.89 -22.82
C GLU A 133 2.72 5.25 -23.41
N LEU A 134 2.66 6.20 -24.35
CA LEU A 134 1.41 6.57 -25.02
C LEU A 134 0.79 5.40 -25.80
N ARG A 135 1.61 4.52 -26.40
CA ARG A 135 1.11 3.29 -27.05
C ARG A 135 0.51 2.32 -26.03
N LEU A 136 1.19 2.11 -24.91
CA LEU A 136 0.70 1.24 -23.83
C LEU A 136 -0.63 1.76 -23.25
N ILE A 137 -0.76 3.07 -23.06
CA ILE A 137 -2.01 3.70 -22.62
C ILE A 137 -3.13 3.46 -23.65
N SER A 138 -2.85 3.64 -24.94
CA SER A 138 -3.84 3.38 -26.00
C SER A 138 -4.29 1.91 -26.02
N GLN A 139 -3.36 0.97 -25.87
CA GLN A 139 -3.67 -0.47 -25.77
C GLN A 139 -4.53 -0.77 -24.53
N ALA A 140 -4.20 -0.20 -23.38
CA ALA A 140 -4.97 -0.36 -22.14
C ALA A 140 -6.40 0.22 -22.25
N LEU A 141 -6.58 1.28 -23.03
CA LEU A 141 -7.89 1.85 -23.36
C LEU A 141 -8.63 1.04 -24.45
N GLY A 142 -8.03 -0.04 -24.95
CA GLY A 142 -8.58 -0.90 -26.00
C GLY A 142 -8.74 -0.17 -27.33
N ARG A 143 -7.87 0.81 -27.61
CA ARG A 143 -7.78 1.53 -28.88
C ARG A 143 -6.85 0.79 -29.84
N PRO A 144 -7.06 0.92 -31.16
CA PRO A 144 -6.11 0.41 -32.15
C PRO A 144 -4.74 1.06 -31.96
N GLU A 145 -3.67 0.31 -32.26
CA GLU A 145 -2.32 0.81 -32.11
C GLU A 145 -2.12 2.06 -32.99
N PRO A 146 -1.65 3.19 -32.42
CA PRO A 146 -1.48 4.41 -33.19
C PRO A 146 -0.37 4.24 -34.22
N ALA A 147 -0.63 4.65 -35.46
CA ALA A 147 0.36 4.59 -36.52
C ALA A 147 1.68 5.29 -36.11
N PRO A 148 2.85 4.76 -36.52
CA PRO A 148 4.14 5.31 -36.15
C PRO A 148 4.36 6.76 -36.64
N THR A 149 3.54 7.23 -37.57
CA THR A 149 3.53 8.60 -38.12
C THR A 149 2.55 9.55 -37.41
N CYS A 150 1.69 9.06 -36.51
CA CYS A 150 0.67 9.87 -35.85
C CYS A 150 1.28 11.01 -35.01
N PRO A 151 0.84 12.27 -35.18
CA PRO A 151 1.25 13.39 -34.34
C PRO A 151 0.91 13.17 -32.86
N ILE A 152 1.87 13.43 -31.97
CA ILE A 152 1.68 13.28 -30.52
C ILE A 152 0.49 14.10 -29.96
N PRO A 153 0.23 15.35 -30.40
CA PRO A 153 -0.91 16.12 -29.90
C PRO A 153 -2.26 15.47 -30.23
N GLN A 154 -2.40 14.91 -31.45
CA GLN A 154 -3.62 14.21 -31.86
C GLN A 154 -3.82 12.94 -31.02
N LEU A 155 -2.75 12.17 -30.84
CA LEU A 155 -2.78 10.98 -29.98
C LEU A 155 -3.21 11.31 -28.53
N LEU A 156 -2.74 12.43 -27.98
CA LEU A 156 -3.10 12.89 -26.63
C LEU A 156 -4.57 13.31 -26.53
N GLU A 157 -5.08 14.08 -27.48
CA GLU A 157 -6.50 14.46 -27.48
C GLU A 157 -7.42 13.24 -27.64
N ASP A 158 -7.02 12.28 -28.48
CA ASP A 158 -7.79 11.04 -28.60
C ASP A 158 -7.74 10.17 -27.33
N ILE A 159 -6.59 10.12 -26.64
CA ILE A 159 -6.49 9.41 -25.36
C ILE A 159 -7.40 10.08 -24.33
N LYS A 160 -7.34 11.42 -24.25
CA LYS A 160 -8.16 12.22 -23.36
C LYS A 160 -9.65 12.03 -23.62
N SER A 161 -10.10 12.02 -24.87
CA SER A 161 -11.50 11.78 -25.22
C SER A 161 -11.95 10.38 -24.82
N LYS A 162 -11.12 9.35 -25.07
CA LYS A 162 -11.45 7.97 -24.67
C LYS A 162 -11.49 7.77 -23.16
N VAL A 163 -10.60 8.45 -22.42
CA VAL A 163 -10.62 8.45 -20.96
C VAL A 163 -11.90 9.12 -20.45
N ALA A 164 -12.30 10.26 -21.03
CA ALA A 164 -13.54 10.95 -20.65
C ALA A 164 -14.79 10.08 -20.88
N GLU A 165 -14.87 9.39 -22.04
CA GLU A 165 -15.92 8.41 -22.34
C GLU A 165 -15.95 7.31 -21.28
N ALA A 166 -14.79 6.71 -20.98
CA ALA A 166 -14.68 5.63 -20.00
C ALA A 166 -15.04 6.06 -18.57
N LEU A 167 -14.76 7.31 -18.20
CA LEU A 167 -15.15 7.90 -16.92
C LEU A 167 -16.66 8.16 -16.85
N SER A 168 -17.28 8.61 -17.95
CA SER A 168 -18.73 8.86 -18.01
C SER A 168 -19.58 7.59 -17.85
N ALA A 169 -19.02 6.43 -18.20
CA ALA A 169 -19.67 5.13 -18.04
C ALA A 169 -19.60 4.56 -16.60
N LEU A 170 -18.92 5.24 -15.67
CA LEU A 170 -18.78 4.78 -14.28
C LEU A 170 -20.00 5.18 -13.41
N PRO A 171 -20.38 4.35 -12.42
CA PRO A 171 -21.45 4.68 -11.47
C PRO A 171 -21.20 5.97 -10.67
N ALA A 172 -22.24 6.54 -10.07
CA ALA A 172 -22.26 7.86 -9.41
C ALA A 172 -21.28 8.08 -8.22
N GLY A 173 -20.47 7.09 -7.83
CA GLY A 173 -19.43 7.20 -6.80
C GLY A 173 -18.04 7.63 -7.28
N HIS A 174 -17.84 7.86 -8.59
CA HIS A 174 -16.52 8.19 -9.15
C HIS A 174 -16.03 9.62 -8.83
N GLN A 175 -16.84 10.46 -8.17
CA GLN A 175 -16.44 11.82 -7.79
C GLN A 175 -15.25 11.84 -6.81
N GLU A 176 -15.10 10.81 -5.97
CA GLU A 176 -13.91 10.64 -5.12
C GLU A 176 -12.62 10.37 -5.93
N MET A 177 -12.76 10.02 -7.22
CA MET A 177 -11.65 9.84 -8.15
C MET A 177 -11.22 11.13 -8.86
N ALA A 178 -11.86 12.27 -8.56
CA ALA A 178 -11.53 13.54 -9.17
C ALA A 178 -10.07 13.95 -8.88
N PRO A 179 -9.39 14.59 -9.84
CA PRO A 179 -8.07 15.14 -9.60
C PRO A 179 -8.16 16.23 -8.52
N LEU A 180 -7.16 16.26 -7.65
CA LEU A 180 -7.05 17.27 -6.59
C LEU A 180 -6.84 18.66 -7.20
N LEU A 181 -6.03 18.74 -8.27
CA LEU A 181 -5.80 19.96 -9.03
C LEU A 181 -6.80 20.05 -10.19
N ARG A 182 -7.79 20.94 -10.07
CA ARG A 182 -8.85 21.12 -11.07
C ARG A 182 -8.64 22.33 -11.99
N ALA A 183 -7.90 23.33 -11.51
CA ALA A 183 -7.68 24.57 -12.26
C ALA A 183 -6.44 24.47 -13.17
N PRO A 184 -6.50 25.00 -14.40
CA PRO A 184 -5.32 25.13 -15.24
C PRO A 184 -4.32 26.08 -14.59
N LEU A 185 -3.03 25.73 -14.66
CA LEU A 185 -1.95 26.54 -14.11
C LEU A 185 -1.37 27.46 -15.19
N THR A 186 -1.11 28.71 -14.82
CA THR A 186 -0.34 29.67 -15.62
C THR A 186 1.15 29.33 -15.63
N ALA A 187 1.91 29.86 -16.58
CA ALA A 187 3.37 29.63 -16.67
C ALA A 187 4.10 29.97 -15.35
N ARG A 188 3.77 31.12 -14.74
CA ARG A 188 4.33 31.52 -13.43
C ARG A 188 3.97 30.56 -12.30
N GLN A 189 2.75 30.01 -12.31
CA GLN A 189 2.33 29.03 -11.31
C GLN A 189 3.02 27.68 -11.50
N TRP A 190 3.29 27.27 -12.75
CA TRP A 190 4.11 26.09 -13.05
C TRP A 190 5.53 26.23 -12.51
N GLU A 191 6.16 27.39 -12.71
CA GLU A 191 7.48 27.69 -12.16
C GLU A 191 7.47 27.68 -10.62
N ALA A 192 6.48 28.31 -10.00
CA ALA A 192 6.34 28.32 -8.55
C ALA A 192 6.13 26.89 -7.99
N LEU A 193 5.29 26.08 -8.63
CA LEU A 193 5.02 24.69 -8.26
C LEU A 193 6.29 23.84 -8.34
N GLU A 194 7.08 24.03 -9.39
CA GLU A 194 8.35 23.38 -9.57
C GLU A 194 9.36 23.78 -8.49
N GLY A 195 9.40 25.06 -8.11
CA GLY A 195 10.21 25.53 -6.96
C GLY A 195 9.79 24.88 -5.63
N ILE A 196 8.49 24.78 -5.36
CA ILE A 196 7.95 24.09 -4.17
C ILE A 196 8.37 22.62 -4.18
N ARG A 197 8.23 21.95 -5.33
CA ARG A 197 8.63 20.54 -5.50
C ARG A 197 10.11 20.35 -5.16
N GLN A 198 10.98 21.20 -5.69
CA GLN A 198 12.43 21.12 -5.43
C GLN A 198 12.75 21.29 -3.95
N ALA A 199 12.16 22.30 -3.29
CA ALA A 199 12.35 22.54 -1.87
C ALA A 199 11.89 21.37 -1.00
N LEU A 200 10.68 20.84 -1.25
CA LEU A 200 10.14 19.70 -0.52
C LEU A 200 10.93 18.42 -0.77
N CYS A 201 11.39 18.17 -2.00
CA CYS A 201 12.26 17.05 -2.30
C CYS A 201 13.57 17.15 -1.53
N ALA A 202 14.23 18.31 -1.52
CA ALA A 202 15.48 18.50 -0.77
C ALA A 202 15.29 18.23 0.74
N GLU A 203 14.18 18.71 1.32
CA GLU A 203 13.85 18.47 2.72
C GLU A 203 13.54 16.99 3.00
N TYR A 204 12.76 16.34 2.12
CA TYR A 204 12.40 14.94 2.26
C TYR A 204 13.61 14.01 2.14
N GLU A 205 14.51 14.28 1.20
CA GLU A 205 15.76 13.56 1.06
C GLU A 205 16.67 13.77 2.27
N CYS A 206 16.71 14.99 2.84
CA CYS A 206 17.41 15.26 4.08
C CYS A 206 16.87 14.41 5.24
N ARG A 207 15.55 14.39 5.43
CA ARG A 207 14.90 13.54 6.44
C ARG A 207 15.18 12.05 6.22
N LYS A 208 15.13 11.57 4.97
CA LYS A 208 15.48 10.19 4.62
C LYS A 208 16.92 9.86 5.00
N ARG A 209 17.89 10.71 4.64
CA ARG A 209 19.30 10.53 5.04
C ARG A 209 19.41 10.45 6.56
N MET A 210 18.77 11.37 7.29
CA MET A 210 18.77 11.36 8.75
C MET A 210 18.20 10.06 9.32
N MET A 211 17.07 9.56 8.81
CA MET A 211 16.49 8.30 9.26
C MET A 211 17.40 7.11 8.97
N MET A 212 17.99 7.06 7.77
CA MET A 212 18.96 6.02 7.39
C MET A 212 20.20 6.03 8.28
N THR A 213 20.73 7.22 8.60
CA THR A 213 21.84 7.38 9.53
C THR A 213 21.45 6.94 10.94
N ARG A 214 20.29 7.36 11.44
CA ARG A 214 19.78 6.93 12.77
C ARG A 214 19.64 5.42 12.84
N PHE A 215 19.05 4.80 11.82
CA PHE A 215 18.94 3.35 11.72
C PHE A 215 20.32 2.68 11.74
N SER A 216 21.31 3.24 11.05
CA SER A 216 22.70 2.76 11.08
C SER A 216 23.29 2.78 12.49
N VAL A 217 23.14 3.90 13.19
CA VAL A 217 23.65 4.06 14.57
C VAL A 217 22.93 3.11 15.53
N THR A 218 21.62 2.92 15.37
CA THR A 218 20.87 1.92 16.14
C THR A 218 21.39 0.52 15.90
N LEU A 219 21.66 0.14 14.64
CA LEU A 219 22.26 -1.16 14.33
C LEU A 219 23.64 -1.31 14.97
N GLN A 220 24.47 -0.28 14.91
CA GLN A 220 25.79 -0.28 15.55
C GLN A 220 25.69 -0.47 17.07
N SER A 221 24.68 0.10 17.72
CA SER A 221 24.48 -0.05 19.17
C SER A 221 24.21 -1.50 19.59
N PHE A 222 23.65 -2.34 18.71
CA PHE A 222 23.48 -3.76 19.02
C PHE A 222 24.82 -4.48 19.21
N HIS A 223 25.89 -4.03 18.55
CA HIS A 223 27.22 -4.61 18.74
C HIS A 223 27.83 -4.34 20.12
N TRP A 224 27.16 -3.64 21.04
CA TRP A 224 27.64 -3.43 22.41
C TRP A 224 27.35 -4.61 23.33
N SER A 225 26.45 -5.53 22.95
CA SER A 225 26.19 -6.75 23.72
C SER A 225 26.89 -7.97 23.10
N GLU A 226 27.51 -8.82 23.92
CA GLU A 226 28.18 -10.04 23.44
C GLU A 226 27.24 -10.99 22.68
N ARG A 227 25.98 -11.09 23.14
CA ARG A 227 24.94 -11.89 22.47
C ARG A 227 24.63 -11.41 21.05
N ALA A 228 24.57 -10.09 20.84
CA ALA A 228 24.29 -9.54 19.51
C ALA A 228 25.55 -9.45 18.62
N LYS A 229 26.75 -9.36 19.20
CA LYS A 229 28.00 -9.54 18.44
C LYS A 229 28.05 -10.92 17.78
N ALA A 230 27.68 -11.97 18.50
CA ALA A 230 27.61 -13.33 17.95
C ALA A 230 26.61 -13.47 16.79
N GLN A 231 25.58 -12.62 16.75
CA GLN A 231 24.54 -12.61 15.71
C GLN A 231 24.74 -11.50 14.66
N SER A 232 25.87 -10.80 14.68
CA SER A 232 26.15 -9.64 13.81
C SER A 232 26.09 -9.97 12.31
N ALA A 233 26.65 -11.11 11.92
CA ALA A 233 26.65 -11.57 10.53
C ALA A 233 25.22 -11.83 10.01
N ALA A 234 24.38 -12.48 10.80
CA ALA A 234 22.98 -12.74 10.46
C ALA A 234 22.16 -11.43 10.37
N LEU A 235 22.39 -10.49 11.29
CA LEU A 235 21.76 -9.18 11.26
C LEU A 235 22.14 -8.38 10.01
N LEU A 236 23.43 -8.34 9.66
CA LEU A 236 23.91 -7.66 8.46
C LEU A 236 23.36 -8.30 7.18
N ALA A 237 23.31 -9.64 7.12
CA ALA A 237 22.74 -10.37 6.00
C ALA A 237 21.25 -10.03 5.78
N ALA A 238 20.48 -9.88 6.86
CA ALA A 238 19.07 -9.50 6.77
C ALA A 238 18.86 -8.03 6.36
N VAL A 239 19.71 -7.13 6.85
CA VAL A 239 19.53 -5.68 6.68
C VAL A 239 20.14 -5.14 5.38
N SER A 240 21.27 -5.68 4.94
CA SER A 240 21.97 -5.24 3.73
C SER A 240 21.08 -5.12 2.49
N PRO A 241 20.25 -6.12 2.11
CA PRO A 241 19.38 -6.00 0.94
C PRO A 241 18.34 -4.88 1.07
N LEU A 242 17.80 -4.66 2.29
CA LEU A 242 16.86 -3.58 2.55
C LEU A 242 17.52 -2.21 2.33
N ARG A 243 18.77 -2.04 2.77
CA ARG A 243 19.52 -0.79 2.56
C ARG A 243 19.87 -0.54 1.10
N GLN A 244 20.19 -1.59 0.35
CA GLN A 244 20.49 -1.48 -1.08
C GLN A 244 19.26 -1.15 -1.90
N ALA A 245 18.08 -1.62 -1.49
CA ALA A 245 16.81 -1.28 -2.13
C ALA A 245 16.34 0.15 -1.83
N GLU A 246 16.79 0.76 -0.73
CA GLU A 246 16.37 2.10 -0.33
C GLU A 246 17.13 3.20 -1.07
N SER A 247 16.42 3.90 -1.95
CA SER A 247 16.92 5.13 -2.56
C SER A 247 16.66 6.35 -1.68
N VAL A 248 17.72 7.15 -1.48
CA VAL A 248 17.64 8.46 -0.84
C VAL A 248 16.80 9.42 -1.66
N ALA A 249 16.85 9.32 -2.99
CA ALA A 249 16.17 10.24 -3.89
C ALA A 249 14.65 10.24 -3.66
N SER A 250 14.05 11.42 -3.78
CA SER A 250 12.59 11.54 -3.76
C SER A 250 12.00 11.05 -5.08
N GLY A 251 11.03 10.14 -5.03
CA GLY A 251 10.27 9.67 -6.20
C GLY A 251 9.10 10.60 -6.58
N VAL A 252 9.02 11.80 -5.99
CA VAL A 252 7.91 12.74 -6.21
C VAL A 252 8.21 13.60 -7.44
N THR A 253 7.46 13.35 -8.51
CA THR A 253 7.53 14.10 -9.78
C THR A 253 6.30 14.99 -9.96
N LEU A 254 6.40 16.02 -10.82
CA LEU A 254 5.25 16.86 -11.20
C LEU A 254 4.08 16.01 -11.74
N ALA A 255 4.36 15.02 -12.58
CA ALA A 255 3.34 14.11 -13.10
C ALA A 255 2.58 13.38 -11.98
N ARG A 256 3.29 12.96 -10.93
CA ARG A 256 2.70 12.28 -9.77
C ARG A 256 1.84 13.21 -8.92
N LEU A 257 2.19 14.49 -8.86
CA LEU A 257 1.40 15.53 -8.20
C LEU A 257 0.12 15.85 -8.99
N LEU A 258 0.19 15.91 -10.32
CA LEU A 258 -0.98 16.12 -11.17
C LEU A 258 -1.94 14.92 -11.15
N ALA A 259 -1.39 13.71 -11.00
CA ALA A 259 -2.18 12.50 -10.83
C ALA A 259 -2.79 12.35 -9.42
N ALA A 260 -2.49 13.26 -8.49
CA ALA A 260 -3.05 13.22 -7.15
C ALA A 260 -4.56 13.45 -7.20
N ARG A 261 -5.31 12.59 -6.51
CA ARG A 261 -6.76 12.62 -6.44
C ARG A 261 -7.23 13.22 -5.12
N GLU A 262 -8.49 13.63 -5.06
CA GLU A 262 -9.08 14.26 -3.88
C GLU A 262 -9.10 13.33 -2.65
N ASP A 263 -9.38 12.04 -2.86
CA ASP A 263 -9.30 11.02 -1.80
C ASP A 263 -7.89 10.88 -1.19
N ALA A 264 -6.84 11.11 -1.98
CA ALA A 264 -5.46 11.08 -1.51
C ALA A 264 -5.11 12.23 -0.54
N SER A 265 -5.90 13.31 -0.52
CA SER A 265 -5.75 14.41 0.44
C SER A 265 -6.31 14.10 1.83
N ARG A 266 -7.08 13.00 1.97
CA ARG A 266 -7.63 12.57 3.25
C ARG A 266 -6.56 11.94 4.11
N ILE A 267 -5.98 12.72 5.01
CA ILE A 267 -5.05 12.22 6.03
C ILE A 267 -5.86 11.45 7.07
N VAL A 268 -5.93 10.12 6.91
CA VAL A 268 -6.57 9.24 7.90
C VAL A 268 -5.60 9.00 9.05
N SER A 269 -6.03 9.25 10.28
CA SER A 269 -5.22 8.98 11.47
C SER A 269 -4.87 7.49 11.57
N THR A 270 -3.60 7.18 11.37
CA THR A 270 -3.03 5.83 11.49
C THR A 270 -3.01 5.34 12.93
N SER A 271 -3.18 6.23 13.91
CA SER A 271 -3.28 5.93 15.34
C SER A 271 -4.71 5.72 15.83
N SER A 272 -5.73 5.82 14.96
CA SER A 272 -7.11 5.62 15.38
C SER A 272 -7.35 4.18 15.86
N GLY A 273 -8.23 4.01 16.86
CA GLY A 273 -8.56 2.69 17.41
C GLY A 273 -9.05 1.70 16.35
N ARG A 274 -9.72 2.20 15.30
CA ARG A 274 -10.21 1.43 14.15
C ARG A 274 -9.08 0.86 13.28
N CYS A 275 -7.97 1.59 13.09
CA CYS A 275 -6.78 1.08 12.39
C CYS A 275 -5.99 0.09 13.25
N ARG A 276 -5.92 0.30 14.56
CA ARG A 276 -5.19 -0.56 15.50
C ARG A 276 -5.88 -1.90 15.77
N HIS A 277 -7.21 -1.94 15.75
CA HIS A 277 -7.96 -3.19 15.93
C HIS A 277 -7.59 -4.26 14.88
N ARG A 278 -7.24 -3.86 13.66
CA ARG A 278 -6.87 -4.78 12.57
C ARG A 278 -5.36 -5.03 12.44
N THR A 279 -4.54 -4.35 13.24
CA THR A 279 -3.05 -4.46 13.21
C THR A 279 -2.47 -4.91 14.55
N SER A 280 -3.30 -5.49 15.42
CA SER A 280 -2.85 -6.11 16.66
C SER A 280 -1.91 -7.27 16.36
N CYS A 281 -0.69 -7.21 16.87
CA CYS A 281 0.30 -8.29 16.76
C CYS A 281 0.77 -8.70 18.15
N ALA A 282 1.53 -9.80 18.24
CA ALA A 282 2.03 -10.31 19.51
C ALA A 282 2.84 -9.30 20.34
N ILE A 283 3.39 -8.27 19.70
CA ILE A 283 4.15 -7.17 20.32
C ILE A 283 3.20 -6.01 20.73
N ASN A 284 2.18 -5.70 19.93
CA ASN A 284 1.20 -4.64 20.17
C ASN A 284 -0.16 -5.25 20.57
N LYS A 285 -0.21 -5.97 21.69
CA LYS A 285 -1.43 -6.62 22.19
C LYS A 285 -2.38 -5.65 22.91
N VAL A 286 -1.84 -4.57 23.50
CA VAL A 286 -2.62 -3.70 24.38
C VAL A 286 -3.09 -2.48 23.60
N LEU A 287 -4.40 -2.43 23.32
CA LEU A 287 -5.05 -1.19 22.95
C LEU A 287 -5.07 -0.30 24.20
N MET A 288 -4.13 0.65 24.28
CA MET A 288 -4.16 1.67 25.31
C MET A 288 -5.51 2.39 25.21
N GLY A 289 -6.32 2.31 26.25
CA GLY A 289 -7.60 3.03 26.34
C GLY A 289 -7.39 4.54 26.29
N GLY A 290 -8.46 5.32 26.49
CA GLY A 290 -8.34 6.78 26.61
C GLY A 290 -7.31 7.11 27.69
N VAL A 291 -6.13 7.59 27.29
CA VAL A 291 -5.09 8.02 28.23
C VAL A 291 -5.62 9.32 28.85
N PRO A 292 -5.88 9.37 30.17
CA PRO A 292 -6.30 10.60 30.82
C PRO A 292 -5.27 11.67 30.52
N ASP A 293 -5.72 12.90 30.28
CA ASP A 293 -4.82 14.01 30.03
C ASP A 293 -3.81 14.07 31.19
N ARG A 294 -2.52 13.88 30.86
CA ARG A 294 -1.45 13.82 31.86
C ARG A 294 -1.01 15.22 32.31
N GLY A 295 -1.72 16.25 31.86
CA GLY A 295 -1.36 17.63 32.11
C GLY A 295 -0.02 17.99 31.45
N GLY A 296 0.38 19.26 31.58
CA GLY A 296 1.58 19.78 30.95
C GLY A 296 1.31 20.57 29.67
N ARG A 297 0.05 20.88 29.35
CA ARG A 297 -0.25 21.99 28.44
C ARG A 297 0.27 23.26 29.10
N PRO A 298 1.26 23.94 28.52
CA PRO A 298 1.91 25.10 29.16
C PRO A 298 0.95 26.27 29.47
N LYS A 299 -0.27 26.23 28.91
CA LYS A 299 -1.32 27.24 29.10
C LYS A 299 -2.25 26.95 30.29
N GLU A 300 -2.22 25.73 30.85
CA GLU A 300 -3.13 25.29 31.92
C GLU A 300 -2.46 25.28 33.31
N ILE A 301 -1.12 25.36 33.34
CA ILE A 301 -0.35 25.52 34.58
C ILE A 301 -0.01 27.01 34.69
N GLU A 302 -0.78 27.74 35.49
CA GLU A 302 -0.38 29.07 35.91
C GLU A 302 0.84 28.90 36.83
N PRO A 303 2.03 29.44 36.47
CA PRO A 303 3.19 29.32 37.33
C PRO A 303 2.87 30.00 38.67
N PRO A 304 3.09 29.34 39.82
CA PRO A 304 2.80 29.96 41.10
C PRO A 304 3.61 31.25 41.22
N MET A 305 2.93 32.38 41.40
CA MET A 305 3.59 33.66 41.58
C MET A 305 4.57 33.55 42.76
N PRO A 306 5.86 33.88 42.57
CA PRO A 306 6.80 33.91 43.68
C PRO A 306 6.33 34.98 44.68
N THR A 307 6.05 34.59 45.92
CA THR A 307 5.83 35.56 46.99
C THR A 307 7.16 36.21 47.32
N TRP A 308 7.34 37.47 46.93
CA TRP A 308 8.47 38.27 47.36
C TRP A 308 8.28 38.65 48.83
N GLU A 309 8.88 37.89 49.74
CA GLU A 309 9.04 38.33 51.12
C GLU A 309 9.99 39.54 51.17
N LYS A 310 9.61 40.58 51.91
CA LYS A 310 10.48 41.74 52.15
C LYS A 310 11.80 41.25 52.73
N ARG A 311 12.89 41.62 52.08
CA ARG A 311 14.26 41.39 52.56
C ARG A 311 14.35 41.95 53.99
N ARG A 312 14.54 41.07 54.99
CA ARG A 312 14.73 41.50 56.38
C ARG A 312 16.02 42.32 56.44
N GLU A 313 15.89 43.61 56.73
CA GLU A 313 17.03 44.44 57.10
C GLU A 313 17.52 43.99 58.48
N GLY A 314 18.80 43.62 58.53
CA GLY A 314 19.54 43.43 59.78
C GLY A 314 19.57 41.99 60.28
N GLY A 315 20.76 41.39 60.26
CA GLY A 315 21.01 40.15 61.01
C GLY A 315 22.21 39.38 60.51
N ARG A 316 23.37 39.66 61.10
CA ARG A 316 24.67 39.03 60.90
C ARG A 316 24.59 37.49 60.85
N GLY A 317 25.29 36.90 59.88
CA GLY A 317 26.05 35.66 60.02
C GLY A 317 25.29 34.35 60.17
N GLN A 318 25.31 33.52 59.11
CA GLN A 318 26.02 32.23 59.10
C GLN A 318 25.73 31.49 57.80
N GLN A 319 26.81 31.22 57.06
CA GLN A 319 26.85 30.14 56.10
C GLN A 319 26.58 28.82 56.85
N ARG A 320 25.56 28.07 56.43
CA ARG A 320 25.44 26.66 56.83
C ARG A 320 25.14 25.79 55.62
N TRP A 321 26.21 25.47 54.91
CA TRP A 321 26.31 24.19 54.20
C TRP A 321 26.13 23.06 55.22
N GLY A 322 25.18 22.14 54.99
CA GLY A 322 24.90 21.08 55.96
C GLY A 322 23.95 20.00 55.47
N ARG A 323 24.53 18.97 54.83
CA ARG A 323 24.27 17.53 54.99
C ARG A 323 22.82 16.98 55.01
N ARG A 324 22.61 16.08 54.04
CA ARG A 324 22.41 14.62 54.21
C ARG A 324 21.15 14.16 54.97
N GLY A 325 20.27 13.46 54.27
CA GLY A 325 19.22 12.65 54.88
C GLY A 325 18.68 11.57 53.95
N LYS A 326 19.36 10.42 53.87
CA LYS A 326 18.76 9.15 53.47
C LYS A 326 17.59 8.86 54.41
N LYS A 327 16.45 8.41 53.89
CA LYS A 327 15.57 7.48 54.61
C LYS A 327 14.96 6.47 53.65
N LYS A 328 15.36 5.21 53.85
CA LYS A 328 14.59 4.01 53.50
C LYS A 328 13.37 3.94 54.43
N LYS A 329 12.22 3.55 53.91
CA LYS A 329 11.61 2.25 54.15
C LYS A 329 10.81 1.86 52.93
#